data_AF-A0A7V0MF82-F1
#
_entry.id   AF-A0A7V0MF82-F1
#
_cell.length_a   1.000
_cell.length_b   1.000
_cell.length_c   1.000
_cell.angle_alpha   90.00
_cell.angle_beta   90.00
_cell.angle_gamma   90.00
#
_symmetry.space_group_name_H-M   'P 1'
#
loop_
_entity.id
_entity.type
_entity.pdbx_description
1 polymer ?
#
loop_
_entity_poly.entity_id
_entity_poly.type
_entity_poly.pdbx_seq_one_letter_code
_entity_poly.pdbx_strand_id
1 'polypeptide(L)'
;MAAGELKPRWGQPLTGIISFIVFFLVAWLTWYIFSDPRGPIKWFPYPFVMYLAMMILAGLWQHMFLGDWPFQNMSQPARGIVQTIVNIVLVWFVIDILFYRVLGLGFNFLNYYGMEAVGKPGKLAQVAVVCFVLIGFYTYPVFTIFFGKWPIRPSDLKQPAAGFAEIGWATAVTLIFYTVLIVPFFGLIFKTPALATPWWKDIGGTPHVHWVFGWWEWAIIILFITANVWRMKPWSAMNISQPAKGIISMALSFVGAYILALICIKIAPAWIPHETFHHLEEAKGIAEVKRFLWLHSAEIAGFTLIPFLIWHHYFDDMCPMSDKDSWGAFFFRTIGVLVFTAINYWFFYYANFGHWGLGNHHMAELSHRFPHGESLIWNFWWIIPLLWNEWFFHKWPFYVHDEH
;
A
#
# COMPACT_ATOMS: atom_id res chain seq x y z
N MET A 1 6.66 -33.78 -3.83
CA MET A 1 5.74 -34.10 -2.72
C MET A 1 4.88 -32.87 -2.51
N ALA A 2 3.56 -33.00 -2.57
CA ALA A 2 2.67 -31.88 -2.26
C ALA A 2 2.88 -31.56 -0.77
N ALA A 3 3.41 -30.37 -0.47
CA ALA A 3 3.52 -29.95 0.92
C ALA A 3 2.09 -29.89 1.48
N GLY A 4 1.85 -30.54 2.64
CA GLY A 4 0.54 -30.60 3.28
C GLY A 4 -0.03 -29.21 3.57
N GLU A 5 -1.31 -29.13 3.96
CA GLU A 5 -1.93 -27.87 4.36
C GLU A 5 -1.14 -27.22 5.52
N LEU A 6 -0.89 -25.92 5.45
CA LEU A 6 -0.21 -25.17 6.52
C LEU A 6 -1.15 -25.03 7.71
N LYS A 7 -0.69 -25.44 8.89
CA LYS A 7 -1.42 -25.26 10.16
C LYS A 7 -0.70 -24.32 11.12
N PRO A 8 -1.46 -23.57 11.93
CA PRO A 8 -0.90 -22.70 12.97
C PRO A 8 -0.17 -23.55 14.02
N ARG A 9 1.12 -23.28 14.24
CA ARG A 9 2.01 -24.11 15.09
C ARG A 9 1.50 -24.30 16.52
N TRP A 10 0.83 -23.29 17.09
CA TRP A 10 0.32 -23.34 18.47
C TRP A 10 -1.21 -23.25 18.53
N GLY A 11 -1.90 -23.51 17.42
CA GLY A 11 -3.34 -23.25 17.29
C GLY A 11 -3.69 -21.75 17.30
N GLN A 12 -4.97 -21.46 17.10
CA GLN A 12 -5.52 -20.11 17.19
C GLN A 12 -6.22 -19.90 18.54
N PRO A 13 -6.13 -18.70 19.16
CA PRO A 13 -5.56 -17.46 18.62
C PRO A 13 -4.05 -17.27 18.91
N LEU A 14 -3.40 -18.23 19.57
CA LEU A 14 -2.05 -18.05 20.11
C LEU A 14 -1.01 -17.81 19.01
N THR A 15 -1.09 -18.54 17.89
CA THR A 15 -0.20 -18.33 16.73
C THR A 15 -0.35 -16.92 16.17
N GLY A 16 -1.59 -16.41 16.08
CA GLY A 16 -1.86 -15.06 15.62
C GLY A 16 -1.23 -13.98 16.50
N ILE A 17 -1.38 -14.13 17.82
CA ILE A 17 -0.82 -13.19 18.82
C ILE A 17 0.71 -13.18 18.74
N ILE A 18 1.35 -14.35 18.72
CA ILE A 18 2.82 -14.47 18.65
C ILE A 18 3.34 -13.84 17.35
N SER A 19 2.71 -14.16 16.21
CA SER A 19 3.11 -13.62 14.90
C SER A 19 2.99 -12.09 14.87
N PHE A 20 1.88 -11.55 15.37
CA PHE A 20 1.67 -10.11 15.47
C PHE A 20 2.77 -9.41 16.29
N ILE A 21 3.06 -9.91 17.49
CA ILE A 21 4.07 -9.32 18.37
C ILE A 21 5.45 -9.37 17.70
N VAL A 22 5.82 -10.52 17.12
CA VAL A 22 7.13 -10.68 16.47
C VAL A 22 7.27 -9.72 15.29
N PHE A 23 6.29 -9.63 14.39
CA PHE A 23 6.39 -8.73 13.24
C PHE A 23 6.25 -7.26 13.59
N PHE A 24 5.52 -6.93 14.66
CA PHE A 24 5.56 -5.58 15.21
C PHE A 24 6.97 -5.21 15.67
N LEU A 25 7.64 -6.10 16.43
CA LEU A 25 9.01 -5.87 16.88
C LEU A 25 10.02 -5.81 15.72
N VAL A 26 9.88 -6.68 14.72
CA VAL A 26 10.74 -6.65 13.52
C VAL A 26 10.54 -5.35 12.75
N ALA A 27 9.29 -4.95 12.47
CA ALA A 27 8.99 -3.70 11.79
C ALA A 27 9.52 -2.50 12.57
N TRP A 28 9.34 -2.50 13.89
CA TRP A 28 9.78 -1.40 14.75
C TRP A 28 11.30 -1.30 14.89
N LEU A 29 12.00 -2.43 15.06
CA LEU A 29 13.46 -2.46 15.11
C LEU A 29 14.07 -2.02 13.78
N THR A 30 13.55 -2.53 12.67
CA THR A 30 14.06 -2.15 11.35
C THR A 30 13.69 -0.71 11.00
N TRP A 31 12.54 -0.19 11.45
CA TRP A 31 12.25 1.24 11.40
C TRP A 31 13.29 2.05 12.16
N TYR A 32 13.62 1.65 13.39
CA TYR A 32 14.66 2.30 14.18
C TYR A 32 16.00 2.34 13.45
N ILE A 33 16.40 1.24 12.80
CA ILE A 33 17.66 1.17 12.07
C ILE A 33 17.67 2.12 10.85
N PHE A 34 16.64 2.05 10.00
CA PHE A 34 16.65 2.69 8.69
C PHE A 34 16.04 4.09 8.65
N SER A 35 14.95 4.31 9.38
CA SER A 35 14.03 5.43 9.18
C SER A 35 14.05 6.43 10.35
N ASP A 36 14.00 5.92 11.58
CA ASP A 36 13.85 6.75 12.79
C ASP A 36 14.93 7.85 12.87
N PRO A 37 14.57 9.11 13.19
CA PRO A 37 15.53 10.20 13.35
C PRO A 37 16.58 9.97 14.46
N ARG A 38 16.27 9.12 15.44
CA ARG A 38 17.15 8.71 16.54
C ARG A 38 18.04 7.52 16.15
N GLY A 39 17.75 6.90 15.01
CA GLY A 39 18.45 5.76 14.47
C GLY A 39 19.79 6.10 13.81
N PRO A 40 20.51 5.08 13.35
CA PRO A 40 21.80 5.26 12.68
C PRO A 40 21.69 5.84 11.26
N ILE A 41 20.68 5.45 10.47
CA ILE A 41 20.63 5.75 9.02
C ILE A 41 19.81 7.01 8.69
N LYS A 42 18.68 7.22 9.38
CA LYS A 42 17.85 8.44 9.29
C LYS A 42 17.36 8.78 7.86
N TRP A 43 16.93 7.78 7.08
CA TRP A 43 16.45 7.97 5.70
C TRP A 43 15.04 8.53 5.58
N PHE A 44 14.41 8.92 6.70
CA PHE A 44 13.06 9.43 6.70
C PHE A 44 12.98 10.91 6.30
N PRO A 45 11.97 11.31 5.49
CA PRO A 45 11.04 10.44 4.77
C PRO A 45 11.64 9.90 3.46
N TYR A 46 12.57 10.63 2.85
CA TYR A 46 13.21 10.22 1.61
C TYR A 46 14.71 9.99 1.81
N PRO A 47 15.29 8.91 1.25
CA PRO A 47 14.74 8.04 0.20
C PRO A 47 13.86 6.87 0.71
N PHE A 48 13.67 6.72 2.02
CA PHE A 48 13.01 5.55 2.62
C PHE A 48 11.64 5.22 2.02
N VAL A 49 10.76 6.22 1.86
CA VAL A 49 9.41 6.05 1.29
C VAL A 49 9.42 5.53 -0.14
N MET A 50 10.39 5.93 -0.94
CA MET A 50 10.50 5.44 -2.31
C MET A 50 10.91 3.97 -2.35
N TYR A 51 11.90 3.59 -1.55
CA TYR A 51 12.36 2.21 -1.46
C TYR A 51 11.26 1.30 -0.92
N LEU A 52 10.61 1.66 0.20
CA LEU A 52 9.55 0.83 0.77
C LEU A 52 8.37 0.64 -0.20
N ALA A 53 7.97 1.69 -0.91
CA ALA A 53 6.87 1.61 -1.87
C ALA A 53 7.24 0.64 -2.99
N MET A 54 8.42 0.83 -3.60
CA MET A 54 8.88 -0.03 -4.68
C MET A 54 9.11 -1.48 -4.22
N MET A 55 9.55 -1.69 -2.97
CA MET A 55 9.70 -3.03 -2.39
C MET A 55 8.39 -3.80 -2.47
N ILE A 56 7.29 -3.24 -1.97
CA ILE A 56 5.98 -3.92 -1.98
C ILE A 56 5.55 -4.25 -3.42
N LEU A 57 5.68 -3.30 -4.35
CA LEU A 57 5.29 -3.52 -5.75
C LEU A 57 6.15 -4.61 -6.42
N ALA A 58 7.46 -4.58 -6.20
CA ALA A 58 8.37 -5.62 -6.68
C ALA A 58 8.06 -6.99 -6.04
N GLY A 59 7.67 -7.01 -4.76
CA GLY A 59 7.26 -8.24 -4.08
C GLY A 59 5.99 -8.84 -4.69
N LEU A 60 5.04 -7.99 -5.08
CA LEU A 60 3.85 -8.39 -5.83
C LEU A 60 4.23 -9.00 -7.19
N TRP A 61 5.23 -8.45 -7.90
CA TRP A 61 5.72 -9.06 -9.14
C TRP A 61 6.32 -10.45 -8.89
N GLN A 62 7.19 -10.57 -7.89
CA GLN A 62 7.85 -11.83 -7.54
C GLN A 62 6.84 -12.91 -7.15
N HIS A 63 5.91 -12.58 -6.24
CA HIS A 63 4.99 -13.55 -5.67
C HIS A 63 3.73 -13.76 -6.51
N MET A 64 2.95 -12.69 -6.72
CA MET A 64 1.60 -12.79 -7.28
C MET A 64 1.60 -13.05 -8.79
N PHE A 65 2.60 -12.53 -9.51
CA PHE A 65 2.67 -12.64 -10.98
C PHE A 65 3.63 -13.72 -11.43
N LEU A 66 4.87 -13.74 -10.92
CA LEU A 66 5.87 -14.74 -11.29
C LEU A 66 5.73 -16.06 -10.53
N GLY A 67 4.85 -16.13 -9.51
CA GLY A 67 4.61 -17.36 -8.76
C GLY A 67 5.89 -17.87 -8.09
N ASP A 68 6.67 -16.95 -7.52
CA ASP A 68 7.95 -17.22 -6.84
C ASP A 68 9.09 -17.71 -7.75
N TRP A 69 8.92 -17.69 -9.08
CA TRP A 69 9.95 -18.16 -10.02
C TRP A 69 11.25 -17.34 -9.94
N PRO A 70 12.45 -17.98 -9.99
CA PRO A 70 12.72 -19.44 -10.06
C PRO A 70 12.88 -20.13 -8.69
N PHE A 71 12.49 -19.48 -7.60
CA PHE A 71 12.77 -19.90 -6.23
C PHE A 71 11.67 -20.75 -5.60
N GLN A 72 10.58 -21.04 -6.32
CA GLN A 72 9.38 -21.70 -5.79
C GLN A 72 9.66 -23.05 -5.10
N ASN A 73 10.73 -23.74 -5.49
CA ASN A 73 11.11 -25.05 -4.95
C ASN A 73 12.15 -25.01 -3.82
N MET A 74 12.62 -23.83 -3.40
CA MET A 74 13.56 -23.71 -2.28
C MET A 74 12.85 -23.94 -0.94
N SER A 75 13.54 -24.57 0.00
CA SER A 75 13.03 -24.77 1.36
C SER A 75 13.06 -23.49 2.19
N GLN A 76 12.24 -23.43 3.24
CA GLN A 76 12.32 -22.36 4.23
C GLN A 76 13.43 -22.65 5.25
N PRO A 77 14.14 -21.62 5.76
CA PRO A 77 13.98 -20.19 5.48
C PRO A 77 14.76 -19.69 4.25
N ALA A 78 15.49 -20.57 3.56
CA ALA A 78 16.39 -20.18 2.47
C ALA A 78 15.67 -19.42 1.34
N ARG A 79 14.48 -19.89 0.95
CA ARG A 79 13.66 -19.21 -0.06
C ARG A 79 13.31 -17.78 0.34
N GLY A 80 12.83 -17.60 1.58
CA GLY A 80 12.47 -16.29 2.09
C GLY A 80 13.63 -15.30 2.09
N ILE A 81 14.81 -15.76 2.51
CA ILE A 81 16.04 -14.96 2.51
C ILE A 81 16.45 -14.58 1.08
N VAL A 82 16.50 -15.55 0.17
CA VAL A 82 16.91 -15.32 -1.23
C VAL A 82 15.95 -14.36 -1.93
N GLN A 83 14.63 -14.56 -1.80
CA GLN A 83 13.64 -13.67 -2.42
C GLN A 83 13.68 -12.25 -1.84
N THR A 84 13.95 -12.11 -0.54
CA THR A 84 14.14 -10.79 0.09
C THR A 84 15.36 -10.06 -0.49
N ILE A 85 16.50 -10.76 -0.65
CA ILE A 85 17.71 -10.18 -1.26
C ILE A 85 17.43 -9.79 -2.72
N VAL A 86 16.81 -10.68 -3.49
CA VAL A 86 16.44 -10.42 -4.89
C VAL A 86 15.48 -9.24 -4.99
N ASN A 87 14.53 -9.09 -4.07
CA ASN A 87 13.65 -7.94 -4.02
C ASN A 87 14.44 -6.64 -3.86
N ILE A 88 15.36 -6.57 -2.89
CA ILE A 88 16.19 -5.38 -2.64
C ILE A 88 17.01 -5.01 -3.89
N VAL A 89 17.63 -6.00 -4.55
CA VAL A 89 18.40 -5.78 -5.79
C VAL A 89 17.49 -5.31 -6.92
N LEU A 90 16.31 -5.90 -7.08
CA LEU A 90 15.34 -5.54 -8.10
C LEU A 90 14.81 -4.11 -7.87
N VAL A 91 14.51 -3.75 -6.63
CA VAL A 91 14.06 -2.40 -6.25
C VAL A 91 15.12 -1.37 -6.60
N TRP A 92 16.37 -1.62 -6.22
CA TRP A 92 17.48 -0.75 -6.59
C TRP A 92 17.60 -0.61 -8.12
N PHE A 93 17.54 -1.72 -8.86
CA PHE A 93 17.62 -1.71 -10.31
C PHE A 93 16.47 -0.90 -10.95
N VAL A 94 15.24 -1.10 -10.48
CA VAL A 94 14.07 -0.38 -11.00
C VAL A 94 14.18 1.11 -10.73
N ILE A 95 14.54 1.51 -9.50
CA ILE A 95 14.66 2.92 -9.13
C ILE A 95 15.83 3.57 -9.90
N ASP A 96 17.04 3.03 -9.76
CA ASP A 96 18.25 3.68 -10.27
C ASP A 96 18.37 3.56 -11.79
N ILE A 97 18.19 2.36 -12.33
CA ILE A 97 18.41 2.11 -13.75
C ILE A 97 17.17 2.50 -14.54
N LEU A 98 16.00 1.94 -14.22
CA LEU A 98 14.81 2.18 -15.05
C LEU A 98 14.25 3.59 -14.87
N PHE A 99 13.96 4.01 -13.64
CA PHE A 99 13.33 5.31 -13.41
C PHE A 99 14.30 6.47 -13.60
N TYR A 100 15.46 6.46 -12.93
CA TYR A 100 16.35 7.62 -12.95
C TYR A 100 17.18 7.72 -14.22
N ARG A 101 17.71 6.60 -14.73
CA ARG A 101 18.62 6.64 -15.90
C ARG A 101 17.92 6.42 -17.22
N VAL A 102 16.95 5.51 -17.34
CA VAL A 102 16.29 5.24 -18.62
C VAL A 102 15.13 6.21 -18.84
N LEU A 103 14.12 6.19 -17.95
CA LEU A 103 12.95 7.05 -18.07
C LEU A 103 13.29 8.52 -17.80
N GLY A 104 14.26 8.78 -16.92
CA GLY A 104 14.76 10.13 -16.63
C GLY A 104 15.38 10.84 -17.84
N LEU A 105 15.78 10.13 -18.90
CA LEU A 105 16.23 10.77 -20.15
C LEU A 105 15.09 11.48 -20.88
N GLY A 106 13.87 10.93 -20.81
CA GLY A 106 12.70 11.47 -21.50
C GLY A 106 11.82 12.36 -20.61
N PHE A 107 11.76 12.07 -19.31
CA PHE A 107 10.88 12.75 -18.36
C PHE A 107 11.67 13.48 -17.28
N ASN A 108 11.77 14.81 -17.38
CA ASN A 108 12.55 15.64 -16.46
C ASN A 108 12.19 15.45 -14.99
N PHE A 109 10.92 15.18 -14.67
CA PHE A 109 10.48 14.94 -13.30
C PHE A 109 10.92 13.59 -12.74
N LEU A 110 11.43 12.65 -13.56
CA LEU A 110 12.05 11.38 -13.15
C LEU A 110 13.59 11.46 -13.15
N ASN A 111 14.17 12.53 -13.68
CA ASN A 111 15.62 12.66 -13.86
C ASN A 111 16.32 13.08 -12.55
N TYR A 112 16.55 12.12 -11.67
CA TYR A 112 17.23 12.36 -10.38
C TYR A 112 18.62 12.97 -10.57
N TYR A 113 19.48 12.33 -11.36
CA TYR A 113 20.86 12.76 -11.57
C TYR A 113 20.97 14.09 -12.32
N GLY A 114 20.06 14.36 -13.27
CA GLY A 114 20.00 15.65 -13.96
C GLY A 114 19.60 16.79 -13.02
N MET A 115 18.71 16.55 -12.05
CA MET A 115 18.38 17.53 -11.02
C MET A 115 19.57 17.81 -10.09
N GLU A 116 20.27 16.76 -9.64
CA GLU A 116 21.47 16.93 -8.80
C GLU A 116 22.58 17.70 -9.53
N ALA A 117 22.79 17.42 -10.82
CA ALA A 117 23.79 18.10 -11.63
C ALA A 117 23.56 19.62 -11.74
N VAL A 118 22.31 20.08 -11.60
CA VAL A 118 21.96 21.52 -11.60
C VAL A 118 21.72 22.06 -10.18
N GLY A 119 22.16 21.34 -9.15
CA GLY A 119 22.06 21.75 -7.74
C GLY A 119 20.64 21.72 -7.17
N LYS A 120 19.71 20.99 -7.79
CA LYS A 120 18.33 20.83 -7.30
C LYS A 120 18.16 19.47 -6.62
N PRO A 121 17.41 19.39 -5.50
CA PRO A 121 17.19 18.12 -4.81
C PRO A 121 16.38 17.17 -5.69
N GLY A 122 16.82 15.92 -5.82
CA GLY A 122 16.14 14.87 -6.57
C GLY A 122 14.81 14.38 -5.97
N LYS A 123 14.28 15.08 -4.94
CA LYS A 123 13.05 14.75 -4.23
C LYS A 123 11.84 14.62 -5.16
N LEU A 124 11.75 15.44 -6.20
CA LEU A 124 10.63 15.36 -7.15
C LEU A 124 10.63 14.04 -7.95
N ALA A 125 11.82 13.50 -8.29
CA ALA A 125 11.93 12.19 -8.92
C ALA A 125 11.55 11.08 -7.96
N GLN A 126 11.93 11.18 -6.69
CA GLN A 126 11.49 10.24 -5.66
C GLN A 126 9.97 10.25 -5.49
N VAL A 127 9.34 11.43 -5.40
CA VAL A 127 7.88 11.58 -5.35
C VAL A 127 7.23 10.98 -6.60
N ALA A 128 7.81 11.18 -7.78
CA ALA A 128 7.28 10.65 -9.02
C ALA A 128 7.27 9.12 -9.07
N VAL A 129 8.33 8.48 -8.54
CA VAL A 129 8.42 7.02 -8.37
C VAL A 129 7.39 6.53 -7.35
N VAL A 130 7.27 7.19 -6.19
CA VAL A 130 6.26 6.85 -5.18
C VAL A 130 4.85 6.92 -5.76
N CYS A 131 4.54 7.96 -6.54
CA CYS A 131 3.24 8.09 -7.19
C CYS A 131 3.01 7.02 -8.27
N PHE A 132 4.08 6.51 -8.92
CA PHE A 132 3.95 5.40 -9.86
C PHE A 132 3.53 4.15 -9.11
N VAL A 133 4.19 3.90 -7.98
CA VAL A 133 3.83 2.78 -7.11
C VAL A 133 2.42 2.91 -6.55
N LEU A 134 1.99 4.09 -6.11
CA LEU A 134 0.62 4.33 -5.65
C LEU A 134 -0.40 3.85 -6.69
N ILE A 135 -0.25 4.28 -7.94
CA ILE A 135 -1.12 3.82 -9.04
C ILE A 135 -0.95 2.31 -9.29
N GLY A 136 0.29 1.83 -9.26
CA GLY A 136 0.64 0.42 -9.45
C GLY A 136 0.01 -0.50 -8.40
N PHE A 137 -0.10 -0.05 -7.15
CA PHE A 137 -0.54 -0.86 -6.04
C PHE A 137 -2.03 -1.23 -6.12
N TYR A 138 -2.80 -0.49 -6.92
CA TYR A 138 -4.14 -0.92 -7.34
C TYR A 138 -4.11 -1.65 -8.69
N THR A 139 -3.49 -1.07 -9.70
CA THR A 139 -3.60 -1.52 -11.11
C THR A 139 -2.90 -2.84 -11.39
N TYR A 140 -1.90 -3.24 -10.61
CA TYR A 140 -1.32 -4.57 -10.71
C TYR A 140 -2.26 -5.65 -10.14
N PRO A 141 -2.67 -5.59 -8.87
CA PRO A 141 -3.53 -6.62 -8.29
C PRO A 141 -4.96 -6.64 -8.81
N VAL A 142 -5.48 -5.54 -9.39
CA VAL A 142 -6.87 -5.51 -9.90
C VAL A 142 -7.11 -6.60 -10.95
N PHE A 143 -6.11 -6.90 -11.78
CA PHE A 143 -6.23 -7.93 -12.80
C PHE A 143 -6.30 -9.33 -12.19
N THR A 144 -5.55 -9.60 -11.13
CA THR A 144 -5.63 -10.87 -10.40
C THR A 144 -6.96 -11.00 -9.65
N ILE A 145 -7.36 -9.96 -8.92
CA ILE A 145 -8.47 -10.03 -7.97
C ILE A 145 -9.82 -9.87 -8.67
N PHE A 146 -10.03 -8.79 -9.42
CA PHE A 146 -11.33 -8.53 -10.07
C PHE A 146 -11.45 -9.15 -11.45
N PHE A 147 -10.36 -9.23 -12.22
CA PHE A 147 -10.39 -9.79 -13.57
C PHE A 147 -10.03 -11.28 -13.64
N GLY A 148 -9.66 -11.92 -12.52
CA GLY A 148 -9.30 -13.34 -12.51
C GLY A 148 -8.14 -13.66 -13.47
N LYS A 149 -7.17 -12.76 -13.55
CA LYS A 149 -6.00 -12.77 -14.45
C LYS A 149 -6.28 -12.56 -15.96
N TRP A 150 -7.49 -12.17 -16.35
CA TRP A 150 -7.78 -11.73 -17.72
C TRP A 150 -7.03 -10.41 -18.04
N PRO A 151 -6.52 -10.20 -19.28
CA PRO A 151 -6.65 -11.05 -20.48
C PRO A 151 -5.57 -12.12 -20.62
N ILE A 152 -4.54 -12.10 -19.78
CA ILE A 152 -3.39 -13.00 -19.92
C ILE A 152 -3.80 -14.44 -19.67
N ARG A 153 -4.62 -14.71 -18.64
CA ARG A 153 -5.25 -16.01 -18.43
C ARG A 153 -6.68 -15.94 -18.98
N PRO A 154 -7.12 -16.94 -19.77
CA PRO A 154 -6.66 -18.33 -19.81
C PRO A 154 -5.67 -18.73 -20.94
N SER A 155 -4.62 -17.96 -21.26
CA SER A 155 -3.56 -18.46 -22.16
C SER A 155 -2.80 -19.68 -21.61
N ASP A 156 -2.15 -20.41 -22.51
CA ASP A 156 -1.27 -21.56 -22.25
C ASP A 156 0.15 -21.17 -21.79
N LEU A 157 0.41 -19.87 -21.59
CA LEU A 157 1.70 -19.38 -21.14
C LEU A 157 2.12 -20.02 -19.81
N LYS A 158 3.32 -20.56 -19.75
CA LYS A 158 3.92 -21.08 -18.51
C LYS A 158 4.71 -19.98 -17.81
N GLN A 159 4.99 -20.17 -16.51
CA GLN A 159 5.96 -19.31 -15.84
C GLN A 159 7.36 -19.52 -16.45
N PRO A 160 8.17 -18.46 -16.64
CA PRO A 160 7.91 -17.08 -16.22
C PRO A 160 7.18 -16.20 -17.25
N ALA A 161 6.95 -16.71 -18.47
CA ALA A 161 6.37 -15.92 -19.57
C ALA A 161 4.99 -15.33 -19.22
N ALA A 162 4.15 -16.10 -18.53
CA ALA A 162 2.86 -15.61 -18.06
C ALA A 162 2.99 -14.44 -17.07
N GLY A 163 3.88 -14.56 -16.07
CA GLY A 163 4.11 -13.50 -15.09
C GLY A 163 4.66 -12.22 -15.73
N PHE A 164 5.59 -12.33 -16.68
CA PHE A 164 6.07 -11.16 -17.43
C PHE A 164 4.97 -10.51 -18.29
N ALA A 165 4.08 -11.30 -18.89
CA ALA A 165 2.93 -10.78 -19.62
C ALA A 165 1.93 -10.06 -18.69
N GLU A 166 1.67 -10.62 -17.50
CA GLU A 166 0.86 -9.98 -16.44
C GLU A 166 1.49 -8.65 -15.99
N ILE A 167 2.81 -8.60 -15.75
CA ILE A 167 3.56 -7.38 -15.42
C ILE A 167 3.44 -6.34 -16.54
N GLY A 168 3.67 -6.74 -17.80
CA GLY A 168 3.60 -5.84 -18.95
C GLY A 168 2.21 -5.22 -19.12
N TRP A 169 1.16 -6.04 -19.00
CA TRP A 169 -0.23 -5.59 -19.07
C TRP A 169 -0.58 -4.61 -17.93
N ALA A 170 -0.25 -4.97 -16.69
CA ALA A 170 -0.47 -4.11 -15.53
C ALA A 170 0.31 -2.80 -15.64
N THR A 171 1.56 -2.84 -16.12
CA THR A 171 2.39 -1.64 -16.36
C THR A 171 1.76 -0.72 -17.39
N ALA A 172 1.26 -1.25 -18.51
CA ALA A 172 0.59 -0.45 -19.53
C ALA A 172 -0.62 0.31 -18.96
N VAL A 173 -1.44 -0.36 -18.16
CA VAL A 173 -2.60 0.26 -17.50
C VAL A 173 -2.16 1.26 -16.42
N THR A 174 -1.10 0.94 -15.66
CA THR A 174 -0.50 1.84 -14.67
C THR A 174 -0.08 3.15 -15.33
N LEU A 175 0.57 3.11 -16.49
CA LEU A 175 1.01 4.29 -17.23
C LEU A 175 -0.17 5.17 -17.68
N ILE A 176 -1.29 4.58 -18.07
CA ILE A 176 -2.51 5.34 -18.42
C ILE A 176 -3.02 6.10 -17.18
N PHE A 177 -3.23 5.42 -16.06
CA PHE A 177 -3.70 6.07 -14.83
C PHE A 177 -2.68 7.08 -14.29
N TYR A 178 -1.39 6.77 -14.35
CA TYR A 178 -0.31 7.68 -13.94
C TYR A 178 -0.32 8.96 -14.78
N THR A 179 -0.52 8.84 -16.09
CA THR A 179 -0.61 10.00 -16.99
C THR A 179 -1.83 10.86 -16.70
N VAL A 180 -2.96 10.26 -16.35
CA VAL A 180 -4.21 11.01 -16.08
C VAL A 180 -4.24 11.61 -14.68
N LEU A 181 -3.71 10.89 -13.68
CA LEU A 181 -3.88 11.23 -12.26
C LEU A 181 -2.63 11.85 -11.64
N ILE A 182 -1.43 11.51 -12.09
CA ILE A 182 -0.18 11.96 -11.46
C ILE A 182 0.54 13.03 -12.30
N VAL A 183 0.75 12.78 -13.59
CA VAL A 183 1.50 13.73 -14.46
C VAL A 183 0.96 15.17 -14.40
N PRO A 184 -0.37 15.43 -14.28
CA PRO A 184 -0.85 16.81 -14.19
C PRO A 184 -0.34 17.57 -12.96
N PHE A 185 -0.05 16.88 -11.85
CA PHE A 185 0.59 17.50 -10.68
C PHE A 185 1.98 18.05 -11.00
N PHE A 186 2.75 17.35 -11.84
CA PHE A 186 4.05 17.86 -12.28
C PHE A 186 3.92 19.03 -13.26
N GLY A 187 2.82 19.14 -14.02
CA GLY A 187 2.52 20.33 -14.81
C GLY A 187 2.34 21.59 -13.96
N LEU A 188 1.76 21.47 -12.77
CA LEU A 188 1.68 22.56 -11.79
C LEU A 188 3.07 23.03 -11.33
N ILE A 189 4.01 22.09 -11.16
CA ILE A 189 5.35 22.35 -10.62
C ILE A 189 6.29 22.91 -11.70
N PHE A 190 6.38 22.24 -12.84
CA PHE A 190 7.36 22.55 -13.89
C PHE A 190 6.89 23.60 -14.90
N LYS A 191 5.57 23.85 -15.00
CA LYS A 191 4.97 24.86 -15.88
C LYS A 191 5.50 24.82 -17.33
N THR A 192 5.70 23.62 -17.88
CA THR A 192 6.15 23.44 -19.26
C THR A 192 4.96 23.18 -20.20
N PRO A 193 5.02 23.60 -21.48
CA PRO A 193 3.91 23.44 -22.42
C PRO A 193 3.46 21.98 -22.65
N ALA A 194 4.33 21.01 -22.37
CA ALA A 194 4.07 19.59 -22.58
C ALA A 194 3.32 18.90 -21.42
N LEU A 195 3.09 19.59 -20.30
CA LEU A 195 2.43 19.01 -19.11
C LEU A 195 1.12 19.75 -18.81
N ALA A 196 0.01 19.03 -18.87
CA ALA A 196 -1.28 19.54 -18.44
C ALA A 196 -1.28 19.88 -16.93
N THR A 197 -2.15 20.79 -16.50
CA THR A 197 -2.34 21.11 -15.09
C THR A 197 -3.40 20.21 -14.43
N PRO A 198 -3.42 20.09 -13.10
CA PRO A 198 -4.39 19.26 -12.38
C PRO A 198 -5.85 19.60 -12.73
N TRP A 199 -6.56 18.65 -13.34
CA TRP A 199 -7.96 18.83 -13.76
C TRP A 199 -8.96 18.66 -12.61
N TRP A 200 -8.52 18.15 -11.47
CA TRP A 200 -9.37 17.86 -10.30
C TRP A 200 -9.49 19.01 -9.30
N LYS A 201 -8.88 20.19 -9.56
CA LYS A 201 -8.84 21.30 -8.60
C LYS A 201 -10.24 21.66 -8.08
N ASP A 202 -11.22 21.77 -8.97
CA ASP A 202 -12.58 22.19 -8.64
C ASP A 202 -13.40 21.06 -7.98
N ILE A 203 -12.96 19.81 -8.14
CA ILE A 203 -13.57 18.64 -7.52
C ILE A 203 -13.05 18.46 -6.10
N GLY A 204 -11.72 18.49 -5.93
CA GLY A 204 -11.04 18.23 -4.67
C GLY A 204 -10.88 19.46 -3.76
N GLY A 205 -11.09 20.68 -4.29
CA GLY A 205 -10.78 21.92 -3.60
C GLY A 205 -9.27 22.18 -3.41
N THR A 206 -8.43 21.39 -4.09
CA THR A 206 -6.97 21.51 -4.07
C THR A 206 -6.38 21.00 -5.39
N PRO A 207 -5.40 21.69 -5.99
CA PRO A 207 -4.70 21.18 -7.17
C PRO A 207 -3.60 20.16 -6.80
N HIS A 208 -3.39 19.89 -5.51
CA HIS A 208 -2.35 18.98 -5.05
C HIS A 208 -2.70 17.51 -5.37
N VAL A 209 -1.68 16.68 -5.59
CA VAL A 209 -1.85 15.23 -5.83
C VAL A 209 -2.48 14.47 -4.66
N HIS A 210 -2.58 15.10 -3.48
CA HIS A 210 -3.17 14.45 -2.31
C HIS A 210 -4.66 14.14 -2.51
N TRP A 211 -5.35 14.85 -3.40
CA TRP A 211 -6.68 14.44 -3.85
C TRP A 211 -6.66 12.99 -4.38
N VAL A 212 -5.70 12.65 -5.25
CA VAL A 212 -5.53 11.29 -5.77
C VAL A 212 -5.24 10.32 -4.64
N PHE A 213 -4.28 10.65 -3.76
CA PHE A 213 -3.93 9.78 -2.62
C PHE A 213 -5.18 9.43 -1.81
N GLY A 214 -5.97 10.43 -1.43
CA GLY A 214 -7.09 10.25 -0.52
C GLY A 214 -8.12 9.24 -0.98
N TRP A 215 -8.54 9.23 -2.25
CA TRP A 215 -9.50 8.23 -2.73
C TRP A 215 -8.83 6.99 -3.31
N TRP A 216 -7.64 7.10 -3.89
CA TRP A 216 -6.96 5.96 -4.50
C TRP A 216 -6.48 4.95 -3.46
N GLU A 217 -6.04 5.42 -2.29
CA GLU A 217 -5.74 4.53 -1.16
C GLU A 217 -6.97 3.72 -0.73
N TRP A 218 -8.15 4.32 -0.66
CA TRP A 218 -9.37 3.54 -0.40
C TRP A 218 -9.69 2.52 -1.49
N ALA A 219 -9.33 2.78 -2.76
CA ALA A 219 -9.50 1.80 -3.83
C ALA A 219 -8.57 0.61 -3.61
N ILE A 220 -7.32 0.85 -3.21
CA ILE A 220 -6.35 -0.17 -2.78
C ILE A 220 -6.92 -0.98 -1.62
N ILE A 221 -7.43 -0.32 -0.57
CA ILE A 221 -8.03 -1.00 0.59
C ILE A 221 -9.19 -1.88 0.18
N ILE A 222 -10.16 -1.36 -0.59
CA ILE A 222 -11.32 -2.15 -1.07
C ILE A 222 -10.84 -3.38 -1.86
N LEU A 223 -9.82 -3.23 -2.68
CA LEU A 223 -9.29 -4.31 -3.49
C LEU A 223 -8.65 -5.41 -2.63
N PHE A 224 -7.78 -5.04 -1.69
CA PHE A 224 -7.08 -6.02 -0.86
C PHE A 224 -7.98 -6.61 0.23
N ILE A 225 -8.84 -5.82 0.87
CA ILE A 225 -9.80 -6.35 1.85
C ILE A 225 -10.75 -7.36 1.18
N THR A 226 -11.12 -7.12 -0.09
CA THR A 226 -11.88 -8.05 -0.93
C THR A 226 -11.19 -9.41 -1.01
N ALA A 227 -9.91 -9.44 -1.41
CA ALA A 227 -9.18 -10.68 -1.64
C ALA A 227 -8.83 -11.42 -0.34
N ASN A 228 -8.77 -10.70 0.78
CA ASN A 228 -8.44 -11.22 2.10
C ASN A 228 -9.73 -11.50 2.90
N VAL A 229 -9.99 -10.70 3.93
CA VAL A 229 -11.04 -10.95 4.93
C VAL A 229 -12.48 -10.94 4.38
N TRP A 230 -12.74 -10.33 3.21
CA TRP A 230 -14.08 -10.38 2.60
C TRP A 230 -14.30 -11.60 1.70
N ARG A 231 -13.24 -12.35 1.37
CA ARG A 231 -13.31 -13.58 0.56
C ARG A 231 -14.13 -13.39 -0.70
N MET A 232 -13.74 -12.39 -1.49
CA MET A 232 -14.35 -11.98 -2.75
C MET A 232 -15.75 -11.37 -2.67
N LYS A 233 -16.33 -11.15 -1.49
CA LYS A 233 -17.61 -10.45 -1.36
C LYS A 233 -17.45 -8.92 -1.49
N PRO A 234 -18.47 -8.21 -2.01
CA PRO A 234 -19.74 -8.73 -2.54
C PRO A 234 -19.65 -9.29 -3.97
N TRP A 235 -18.47 -9.19 -4.62
CA TRP A 235 -18.28 -9.52 -6.04
C TRP A 235 -18.51 -10.99 -6.38
N SER A 236 -18.41 -11.89 -5.40
CA SER A 236 -18.74 -13.30 -5.54
C SER A 236 -20.22 -13.52 -5.90
N ALA A 237 -21.11 -12.57 -5.60
CA ALA A 237 -22.53 -12.64 -5.95
C ALA A 237 -22.80 -12.34 -7.44
N MET A 238 -21.85 -11.74 -8.17
CA MET A 238 -22.01 -11.44 -9.58
C MET A 238 -21.74 -12.68 -10.44
N ASN A 239 -22.78 -13.12 -11.17
CA ASN A 239 -22.70 -14.19 -12.15
C ASN A 239 -22.55 -13.61 -13.58
N ILE A 240 -21.40 -13.00 -13.85
CA ILE A 240 -21.04 -12.40 -15.14
C ILE A 240 -19.62 -12.86 -15.49
N SER A 241 -19.33 -13.07 -16.77
CA SER A 241 -18.01 -13.47 -17.26
C SER A 241 -17.00 -12.30 -17.30
N GLN A 242 -15.71 -12.63 -17.41
CA GLN A 242 -14.68 -11.65 -17.73
C GLN A 242 -14.76 -11.25 -19.21
N PRO A 243 -14.44 -9.99 -19.57
CA PRO A 243 -13.92 -8.93 -18.71
C PRO A 243 -15.00 -8.11 -17.98
N ALA A 244 -16.29 -8.33 -18.27
CA ALA A 244 -17.37 -7.49 -17.75
C ALA A 244 -17.43 -7.51 -16.21
N LYS A 245 -17.25 -8.66 -15.58
CA LYS A 245 -17.15 -8.77 -14.11
C LYS A 245 -16.04 -7.90 -13.54
N GLY A 246 -14.83 -7.97 -14.11
CA GLY A 246 -13.70 -7.16 -13.70
C GLY A 246 -13.93 -5.66 -13.87
N ILE A 247 -14.48 -5.24 -15.01
CA ILE A 247 -14.80 -3.83 -15.31
C ILE A 247 -15.81 -3.27 -14.30
N ILE A 248 -16.91 -4.01 -14.05
CA ILE A 248 -17.95 -3.59 -13.11
C ILE A 248 -17.40 -3.53 -11.69
N SER A 249 -16.62 -4.54 -11.27
CA SER A 249 -16.00 -4.57 -9.93
C SER A 249 -15.04 -3.41 -9.73
N MET A 250 -14.19 -3.13 -10.72
CA MET A 250 -13.26 -2.00 -10.71
C MET A 250 -14.02 -0.67 -10.60
N ALA A 251 -15.03 -0.44 -11.45
CA ALA A 251 -15.81 0.79 -11.44
C ALA A 251 -16.53 1.00 -10.09
N LEU A 252 -17.18 -0.03 -9.56
CA LEU A 252 -17.85 0.02 -8.27
C LEU A 252 -16.86 0.21 -7.11
N SER A 253 -15.65 -0.35 -7.19
CA SER A 253 -14.62 -0.12 -6.18
C SER A 253 -14.13 1.33 -6.18
N PHE A 254 -14.01 1.99 -7.34
CA PHE A 254 -13.66 3.41 -7.42
C PHE A 254 -14.77 4.30 -6.85
N VAL A 255 -16.03 4.00 -7.17
CA VAL A 255 -17.18 4.71 -6.58
C VAL A 255 -17.18 4.53 -5.06
N GLY A 256 -17.03 3.30 -4.57
CA GLY A 256 -16.96 3.00 -3.14
C GLY A 256 -15.80 3.70 -2.45
N ALA A 257 -14.61 3.70 -3.08
CA ALA A 257 -13.42 4.35 -2.57
C ALA A 257 -13.59 5.87 -2.44
N TYR A 258 -14.16 6.50 -3.46
CA TYR A 258 -14.44 7.94 -3.44
C TYR A 258 -15.47 8.29 -2.36
N ILE A 259 -16.52 7.49 -2.19
CA ILE A 259 -17.51 7.68 -1.12
C ILE A 259 -16.86 7.55 0.26
N LEU A 260 -16.04 6.52 0.50
CA LEU A 260 -15.32 6.35 1.77
C LEU A 260 -14.40 7.54 2.05
N ALA A 261 -13.68 8.01 1.03
CA ALA A 261 -12.81 9.17 1.16
C ALA A 261 -13.59 10.43 1.57
N LEU A 262 -14.71 10.70 0.91
CA LEU A 262 -15.60 11.82 1.25
C LEU A 262 -16.19 11.69 2.67
N ILE A 263 -16.58 10.48 3.08
CA ILE A 263 -17.03 10.22 4.45
C ILE A 263 -15.93 10.63 5.42
N CYS A 264 -14.72 10.08 5.29
CA CYS A 264 -13.57 10.39 6.13
C CYS A 264 -13.31 11.90 6.21
N ILE A 265 -13.28 12.59 5.08
CA ILE A 265 -13.07 14.04 5.01
C ILE A 265 -14.15 14.81 5.79
N LYS A 266 -15.40 14.38 5.68
CA LYS A 266 -16.54 15.06 6.32
C LYS A 266 -16.58 14.83 7.83
N ILE A 267 -16.17 13.64 8.29
CA ILE A 267 -16.26 13.27 9.71
C ILE A 267 -14.98 13.59 10.51
N ALA A 268 -13.82 13.68 9.85
CA ALA A 268 -12.54 13.94 10.53
C ALA A 268 -12.52 15.17 11.45
N PRO A 269 -13.18 16.30 11.12
CA PRO A 269 -13.27 17.44 12.03
C PRO A 269 -13.95 17.15 13.37
N ALA A 270 -14.66 16.03 13.53
CA ALA A 270 -15.30 15.67 14.79
C ALA A 270 -14.31 15.22 15.88
N TRP A 271 -13.06 14.88 15.53
CA TRP A 271 -12.04 14.44 16.50
C TRP A 271 -10.68 15.11 16.34
N ILE A 272 -10.40 15.72 15.18
CA ILE A 272 -9.17 16.51 14.98
C ILE A 272 -9.32 17.86 15.68
N PRO A 273 -8.31 18.33 16.46
CA PRO A 273 -8.37 19.63 17.14
C PRO A 273 -8.58 20.77 16.15
N HIS A 274 -9.48 21.71 16.48
CA HIS A 274 -9.78 22.88 15.65
C HIS A 274 -8.54 23.72 15.32
N GLU A 275 -7.61 23.84 16.27
CA GLU A 275 -6.32 24.52 16.12
C GLU A 275 -5.51 23.98 14.92
N THR A 276 -5.58 22.68 14.64
CA THR A 276 -4.95 22.06 13.46
C THR A 276 -5.41 22.73 12.17
N PHE A 277 -6.73 22.97 12.05
CA PHE A 277 -7.30 23.58 10.85
C PHE A 277 -6.95 25.06 10.76
N HIS A 278 -6.95 25.77 11.89
CA HIS A 278 -6.50 27.17 11.95
C HIS A 278 -5.06 27.32 11.47
N HIS A 279 -4.12 26.52 12.00
CA HIS A 279 -2.71 26.58 11.59
C HIS A 279 -2.51 26.27 10.09
N LEU A 280 -3.25 25.31 9.54
CA LEU A 280 -3.18 24.98 8.11
C LEU A 280 -3.72 26.11 7.23
N GLU A 281 -4.84 26.71 7.63
CA GLU A 281 -5.45 27.82 6.90
C GLU A 281 -4.59 29.09 6.98
N GLU A 282 -4.00 29.40 8.13
CA GLU A 282 -3.05 30.51 8.27
C GLU A 282 -1.79 30.30 7.42
N ALA A 283 -1.30 29.07 7.31
CA ALA A 283 -0.10 28.77 6.55
C ALA A 283 -0.27 28.98 5.03
N LYS A 284 -1.39 28.48 4.45
CA LYS A 284 -1.57 28.41 2.98
C LYS A 284 -3.03 28.52 2.50
N GLY A 285 -3.94 28.95 3.36
CA GLY A 285 -5.36 29.12 3.07
C GLY A 285 -6.16 27.83 3.01
N ILE A 286 -7.44 27.95 2.68
CA ILE A 286 -8.41 26.83 2.69
C ILE A 286 -8.00 25.63 1.81
N ALA A 287 -7.26 25.86 0.73
CA ALA A 287 -6.77 24.80 -0.16
C ALA A 287 -5.80 23.84 0.55
N GLU A 288 -5.10 24.32 1.59
CA GLU A 288 -4.20 23.51 2.42
C GLU A 288 -4.97 22.63 3.40
N VAL A 289 -6.06 23.15 3.97
CA VAL A 289 -7.00 22.35 4.77
C VAL A 289 -7.59 21.23 3.93
N LYS A 290 -8.00 21.53 2.68
CA LYS A 290 -8.48 20.50 1.74
C LYS A 290 -7.39 19.49 1.39
N ARG A 291 -6.17 19.95 1.09
CA ARG A 291 -5.01 19.07 0.84
C ARG A 291 -4.77 18.11 2.02
N PHE A 292 -4.79 18.64 3.24
CA PHE A 292 -4.63 17.87 4.46
C PHE A 292 -5.72 16.82 4.60
N LEU A 293 -7.00 17.20 4.49
CA LEU A 293 -8.11 16.26 4.65
C LEU A 293 -8.08 15.11 3.65
N TRP A 294 -7.69 15.36 2.39
CA TRP A 294 -7.50 14.29 1.41
C TRP A 294 -6.34 13.35 1.78
N LEU A 295 -5.18 13.89 2.20
CA LEU A 295 -4.08 13.06 2.67
C LEU A 295 -4.49 12.26 3.91
N HIS A 296 -5.19 12.89 4.84
CA HIS A 296 -5.61 12.25 6.08
C HIS A 296 -6.63 11.14 5.84
N SER A 297 -7.48 11.28 4.81
CA SER A 297 -8.32 10.18 4.34
C SER A 297 -7.50 8.97 3.86
N ALA A 298 -6.40 9.20 3.14
CA ALA A 298 -5.44 8.17 2.76
C ALA A 298 -4.73 7.55 3.97
N GLU A 299 -4.39 8.35 4.98
CA GLU A 299 -3.82 7.85 6.24
C GLU A 299 -4.79 6.91 6.97
N ILE A 300 -6.07 7.29 7.08
CA ILE A 300 -7.12 6.42 7.64
C ILE A 300 -7.23 5.11 6.85
N ALA A 301 -7.20 5.17 5.51
CA ALA A 301 -7.15 3.99 4.67
C ALA A 301 -5.92 3.12 5.01
N GLY A 302 -4.74 3.73 5.15
CA GLY A 302 -3.51 3.06 5.57
C GLY A 302 -3.63 2.35 6.94
N PHE A 303 -4.32 2.95 7.92
CA PHE A 303 -4.56 2.31 9.22
C PHE A 303 -5.42 1.04 9.14
N THR A 304 -6.19 0.86 8.05
CA THR A 304 -6.98 -0.36 7.85
C THR A 304 -6.13 -1.56 7.39
N LEU A 305 -4.96 -1.33 6.78
CA LEU A 305 -4.08 -2.37 6.25
C LEU A 305 -3.69 -3.38 7.31
N ILE A 306 -3.16 -2.88 8.43
CA ILE A 306 -2.64 -3.69 9.53
C ILE A 306 -3.74 -4.64 10.07
N PRO A 307 -4.93 -4.15 10.48
CA PRO A 307 -6.03 -5.01 10.93
C PRO A 307 -6.41 -6.14 9.99
N PHE A 308 -6.71 -5.86 8.71
CA PHE A 308 -7.24 -6.92 7.85
C PHE A 308 -6.16 -7.91 7.42
N LEU A 309 -4.91 -7.46 7.22
CA LEU A 309 -3.79 -8.33 6.89
C LEU A 309 -3.47 -9.25 8.06
N ILE A 310 -3.34 -8.73 9.28
CA ILE A 310 -3.11 -9.59 10.46
C ILE A 310 -4.23 -10.60 10.62
N TRP A 311 -5.49 -10.15 10.51
CA TRP A 311 -6.65 -11.03 10.70
C TRP A 311 -6.62 -12.19 9.70
N HIS A 312 -6.39 -11.88 8.42
CA HIS A 312 -6.36 -12.90 7.38
C HIS A 312 -5.13 -13.81 7.52
N HIS A 313 -3.93 -13.24 7.64
CA HIS A 313 -2.69 -13.99 7.52
C HIS A 313 -2.28 -14.72 8.80
N TYR A 314 -2.65 -14.20 9.98
CA TYR A 314 -2.19 -14.74 11.26
C TYR A 314 -3.31 -15.24 12.16
N PHE A 315 -4.56 -14.82 11.96
CA PHE A 315 -5.72 -15.34 12.70
C PHE A 315 -6.65 -16.21 11.83
N ASP A 316 -6.21 -16.62 10.63
CA ASP A 316 -6.91 -17.52 9.72
C ASP A 316 -8.39 -17.18 9.50
N ASP A 317 -8.69 -15.89 9.34
CA ASP A 317 -10.05 -15.37 9.17
C ASP A 317 -11.03 -15.80 10.28
N MET A 318 -10.56 -15.95 11.51
CA MET A 318 -11.38 -16.44 12.62
C MET A 318 -12.67 -15.63 12.78
N CYS A 319 -13.80 -16.35 12.89
CA CYS A 319 -15.13 -15.78 13.12
C CYS A 319 -16.02 -16.76 13.90
N PRO A 320 -17.06 -16.28 14.61
CA PRO A 320 -17.96 -17.15 15.37
C PRO A 320 -18.92 -17.98 14.48
N MET A 321 -19.06 -17.63 13.20
CA MET A 321 -19.87 -18.39 12.24
C MET A 321 -19.13 -19.67 11.83
N SER A 322 -19.86 -20.79 11.74
CA SER A 322 -19.33 -22.05 11.22
C SER A 322 -18.94 -21.95 9.74
N ASP A 323 -19.76 -21.24 8.95
CA ASP A 323 -19.46 -20.91 7.56
C ASP A 323 -18.70 -19.58 7.47
N LYS A 324 -17.39 -19.67 7.23
CA LYS A 324 -16.49 -18.52 7.01
C LYS A 324 -16.81 -17.76 5.72
N ASP A 325 -17.58 -18.33 4.80
CA ASP A 325 -18.02 -17.71 3.55
C ASP A 325 -19.43 -17.13 3.64
N SER A 326 -20.07 -17.18 4.81
CA SER A 326 -21.37 -16.57 5.04
C SER A 326 -21.33 -15.03 4.99
N TRP A 327 -22.47 -14.40 4.68
CA TRP A 327 -22.60 -12.94 4.81
C TRP A 327 -22.44 -12.45 6.25
N GLY A 328 -22.82 -13.28 7.23
CA GLY A 328 -22.53 -13.00 8.64
C GLY A 328 -21.03 -12.86 8.90
N ALA A 329 -20.22 -13.81 8.41
CA ALA A 329 -18.75 -13.75 8.50
C ALA A 329 -18.14 -12.55 7.80
N PHE A 330 -18.70 -12.15 6.65
CA PHE A 330 -18.33 -10.92 5.97
C PHE A 330 -18.54 -9.67 6.85
N PHE A 331 -19.74 -9.49 7.41
CA PHE A 331 -20.03 -8.32 8.24
C PHE A 331 -19.23 -8.31 9.55
N PHE A 332 -19.07 -9.47 10.19
CA PHE A 332 -18.26 -9.60 11.42
C PHE A 332 -16.82 -9.13 11.20
N ARG A 333 -16.15 -9.63 10.16
CA ARG A 333 -14.77 -9.23 9.84
C ARG A 333 -14.70 -7.77 9.40
N THR A 334 -15.69 -7.28 8.65
CA THR A 334 -15.74 -5.87 8.24
C THR A 334 -15.81 -4.94 9.44
N ILE A 335 -16.75 -5.17 10.35
CA ILE A 335 -16.91 -4.38 11.57
C ILE A 335 -15.66 -4.50 12.44
N GLY A 336 -15.13 -5.72 12.59
CA GLY A 336 -13.91 -5.95 13.35
C GLY A 336 -12.70 -5.18 12.79
N VAL A 337 -12.50 -5.19 11.47
CA VAL A 337 -11.44 -4.40 10.82
C VAL A 337 -11.62 -2.91 11.10
N LEU A 338 -12.83 -2.37 11.03
CA LEU A 338 -13.10 -0.96 11.34
C LEU A 338 -12.82 -0.61 12.81
N VAL A 339 -13.20 -1.48 13.75
CA VAL A 339 -12.89 -1.30 15.18
C VAL A 339 -11.38 -1.28 15.40
N PHE A 340 -10.64 -2.25 14.86
CA PHE A 340 -9.18 -2.30 15.00
C PHE A 340 -8.48 -1.17 14.25
N THR A 341 -9.05 -0.66 13.15
CA THR A 341 -8.57 0.55 12.47
C THR A 341 -8.66 1.75 13.40
N ALA A 342 -9.79 1.95 14.08
CA ALA A 342 -9.98 3.04 15.02
C ALA A 342 -9.01 2.93 16.22
N ILE A 343 -8.78 1.71 16.74
CA ILE A 343 -7.80 1.46 17.81
C ILE A 343 -6.37 1.79 17.33
N ASN A 344 -5.99 1.34 16.14
CA ASN A 344 -4.67 1.59 15.55
C ASN A 344 -4.44 3.10 15.32
N TYR A 345 -5.43 3.78 14.73
CA TYR A 345 -5.44 5.23 14.56
C TYR A 345 -5.29 5.96 15.90
N TRP A 346 -6.03 5.52 16.92
CA TRP A 346 -5.97 6.13 18.24
C TRP A 346 -4.60 5.94 18.89
N PHE A 347 -4.03 4.74 18.81
CA PHE A 347 -2.71 4.44 19.31
C PHE A 347 -1.63 5.30 18.62
N PHE A 348 -1.74 5.51 17.31
CA PHE A 348 -0.79 6.31 16.57
C PHE A 348 -0.83 7.80 16.94
N TYR A 349 -2.01 8.44 16.89
CA TYR A 349 -2.13 9.90 17.08
C TYR A 349 -2.35 10.32 18.54
N TYR A 350 -3.23 9.64 19.28
CA TYR A 350 -3.60 10.08 20.63
C TYR A 350 -2.68 9.50 21.70
N ALA A 351 -2.41 8.18 21.65
CA ALA A 351 -1.35 7.60 22.49
C ALA A 351 0.05 8.02 22.01
N ASN A 352 0.13 8.71 20.87
CA ASN A 352 1.32 9.37 20.33
C ASN A 352 2.47 8.40 19.99
N PHE A 353 2.16 7.18 19.56
CA PHE A 353 3.16 6.21 19.13
C PHE A 353 4.08 6.77 18.04
N GLY A 354 3.57 7.62 17.15
CA GLY A 354 4.42 8.29 16.15
C GLY A 354 5.55 9.13 16.76
N HIS A 355 5.34 9.73 17.94
CA HIS A 355 6.39 10.47 18.65
C HIS A 355 7.33 9.56 19.44
N TRP A 356 6.82 8.82 20.44
CA TRP A 356 7.68 8.06 21.35
C TRP A 356 8.19 6.76 20.71
N GLY A 357 7.34 6.11 19.91
CA GLY A 357 7.65 4.88 19.19
C GLY A 357 8.53 5.14 17.98
N LEU A 358 8.18 6.10 17.12
CA LEU A 358 8.85 6.31 15.83
C LEU A 358 9.82 7.50 15.77
N GLY A 359 9.94 8.26 16.86
CA GLY A 359 10.89 9.37 16.97
C GLY A 359 10.46 10.66 16.24
N ASN A 360 9.20 10.78 15.82
CA ASN A 360 8.73 11.95 15.09
C ASN A 360 8.55 13.15 16.02
N HIS A 361 9.54 14.03 16.06
CA HIS A 361 9.54 15.22 16.92
C HIS A 361 8.46 16.25 16.53
N HIS A 362 7.95 16.24 15.29
CA HIS A 362 6.84 17.11 14.88
C HIS A 362 5.49 16.72 15.51
N MET A 363 5.41 15.56 16.19
CA MET A 363 4.21 15.07 16.87
C MET A 363 4.16 15.38 18.38
N ALA A 364 5.04 16.25 18.88
CA ALA A 364 5.02 16.63 20.29
C ALA A 364 3.67 17.26 20.70
N GLU A 365 3.20 18.22 19.89
CA GLU A 365 1.95 18.96 20.09
C GLU A 365 0.79 18.31 19.35
N LEU A 366 -0.38 18.20 20.00
CA LEU A 366 -1.54 17.48 19.47
C LEU A 366 -2.03 18.02 18.11
N SER A 367 -2.06 19.34 17.95
CA SER A 367 -2.47 20.03 16.72
C SER A 367 -1.51 19.76 15.54
N HIS A 368 -0.24 19.46 15.84
CA HIS A 368 0.78 19.15 14.83
C HIS A 368 0.86 17.65 14.50
N ARG A 369 0.28 16.77 15.32
CA ARG A 369 0.35 15.31 15.11
C ARG A 369 -0.27 14.87 13.79
N PHE A 370 -1.42 15.42 13.43
CA PHE A 370 -2.16 14.96 12.25
C PHE A 370 -1.50 15.41 10.95
N PRO A 371 -1.11 16.69 10.75
CA PRO A 371 -0.51 17.13 9.49
C PRO A 371 0.92 16.61 9.26
N HIS A 372 1.64 16.26 10.34
CA HIS A 372 3.05 15.87 10.29
C HIS A 372 3.30 14.43 10.74
N GLY A 373 2.25 13.65 11.01
CA GLY A 373 2.40 12.28 11.50
C GLY A 373 2.93 11.33 10.44
N GLU A 374 2.66 11.61 9.17
CA GLU A 374 3.07 10.81 7.99
C GLU A 374 2.82 9.30 8.19
N SER A 375 1.67 8.99 8.80
CA SER A 375 1.35 7.65 9.32
C SER A 375 1.30 6.57 8.25
N LEU A 376 1.00 6.95 7.01
CA LEU A 376 0.97 6.07 5.86
C LEU A 376 2.31 5.36 5.65
N ILE A 377 3.43 6.06 5.89
CA ILE A 377 4.78 5.52 5.77
C ILE A 377 5.00 4.38 6.77
N TRP A 378 4.58 4.58 8.02
CA TRP A 378 4.63 3.54 9.05
C TRP A 378 3.74 2.36 8.71
N ASN A 379 2.48 2.61 8.32
CA ASN A 379 1.54 1.54 8.00
C ASN A 379 2.06 0.67 6.84
N PHE A 380 2.64 1.27 5.79
CA PHE A 380 3.26 0.52 4.70
C PHE A 380 4.53 -0.20 5.11
N TRP A 381 5.39 0.44 5.92
CA TRP A 381 6.57 -0.24 6.43
C TRP A 381 6.21 -1.46 7.27
N TRP A 382 5.20 -1.32 8.14
CA TRP A 382 4.78 -2.38 9.04
C TRP A 382 4.30 -3.63 8.29
N ILE A 383 3.59 -3.45 7.18
CA ILE A 383 3.08 -4.59 6.41
C ILE A 383 4.17 -5.28 5.59
N ILE A 384 5.29 -4.64 5.24
CA ILE A 384 6.36 -5.27 4.43
C ILE A 384 6.91 -6.53 5.12
N PRO A 385 7.37 -6.51 6.38
CA PRO A 385 7.80 -7.72 7.08
C PRO A 385 6.73 -8.81 7.13
N LEU A 386 5.46 -8.42 7.32
CA LEU A 386 4.33 -9.36 7.30
C LEU A 386 4.17 -10.00 5.92
N LEU A 387 4.14 -9.20 4.85
CA LEU A 387 4.00 -9.69 3.49
C LEU A 387 5.19 -10.55 3.10
N TRP A 388 6.42 -10.22 3.52
CA TRP A 388 7.57 -11.10 3.25
C TRP A 388 7.42 -12.41 3.99
N ASN A 389 6.93 -12.36 5.24
CA ASN A 389 6.67 -13.58 5.97
C ASN A 389 5.70 -14.50 5.24
N GLU A 390 4.61 -13.95 4.76
CA GLU A 390 3.64 -14.72 4.00
C GLU A 390 4.18 -15.15 2.63
N TRP A 391 4.50 -14.18 1.77
CA TRP A 391 4.81 -14.41 0.36
C TRP A 391 6.12 -15.18 0.20
N PHE A 392 7.17 -14.74 0.88
CA PHE A 392 8.50 -15.28 0.67
C PHE A 392 8.82 -16.43 1.64
N PHE A 393 8.41 -16.29 2.91
CA PHE A 393 8.68 -17.29 3.95
C PHE A 393 7.57 -18.32 4.19
N HIS A 394 6.44 -18.27 3.48
CA HIS A 394 5.28 -19.18 3.70
C HIS A 394 4.84 -19.25 5.16
N LYS A 395 4.78 -18.09 5.82
CA LYS A 395 4.43 -17.93 7.24
C LYS A 395 5.36 -18.67 8.22
N TRP A 396 6.55 -19.07 7.79
CA TRP A 396 7.56 -19.68 8.67
C TRP A 396 8.07 -18.66 9.70
N PRO A 397 8.36 -19.04 10.96
CA PRO A 397 8.19 -20.38 11.54
C PRO A 397 6.80 -20.63 12.13
N PHE A 398 5.87 -19.66 12.07
CA PHE A 398 4.60 -19.70 12.81
C PHE A 398 3.62 -20.76 12.30
N TYR A 399 3.76 -21.17 11.04
CA TYR A 399 3.00 -22.27 10.44
C TYR A 399 3.92 -23.44 10.10
N VAL A 400 3.36 -24.64 10.16
CA VAL A 400 4.03 -25.90 9.82
C VAL A 400 3.16 -26.71 8.86
N HIS A 401 3.79 -27.53 8.01
CA HIS A 401 3.06 -28.51 7.21
C HIS A 401 2.74 -29.72 8.08
N ASP A 402 1.55 -30.30 7.93
CA ASP A 402 1.27 -31.62 8.50
C ASP A 402 2.22 -32.65 7.88
N GLU A 403 3.08 -33.22 8.71
CA GLU A 403 3.76 -34.48 8.42
C GLU A 403 2.79 -35.60 8.82
N HIS A 404 1.94 -36.02 7.88
CA HIS A 404 1.20 -37.28 8.00
C HIS A 404 1.98 -38.42 7.34
#